data_AF-Q21NS0-F1
#
_entry.id   AF-Q21NS0-F1
#
_cell.length_a   1.000
_cell.length_b   1.000
_cell.length_c   1.000
_cell.angle_alpha   90.00
_cell.angle_beta   90.00
_cell.angle_gamma   90.00
#
_symmetry.space_group_name_H-M   'P 1'
#
loop_
_entity.id
_entity.type
_entity.pdbx_description
1 polymer ?
#
loop_
_entity_poly.entity_id
_entity_poly.type
_entity_poly.pdbx_seq_one_letter_code
_entity_poly.pdbx_strand_id
1 'polypeptide(L)'
;MADQVDQLGDDFEENYDIFIEDALATGCVWGLENEEGWALCASNDNDDVDVMPLWSQPEYAKAHCVEEWSSYEPVPISLEELLDDWLPGMHEDVILVGVNWNKDMEGPEVEPLDLLEDVDKYAAEAD
;
A
#
# COMPACT_ATOMS: atom_id res chain seq x y z
N MET A 1 7.17 1.49 24.88
CA MET A 1 6.08 2.49 24.98
C MET A 1 5.08 2.07 23.92
N ALA A 2 3.79 2.01 24.22
CA ALA A 2 2.82 1.62 23.20
C ALA A 2 2.70 2.81 22.26
N ASP A 3 3.40 2.75 21.13
CA ASP A 3 3.31 3.70 20.04
C ASP A 3 1.83 3.89 19.69
N GLN A 4 1.37 5.12 19.81
CA GLN A 4 0.15 5.52 19.16
C GLN A 4 0.49 5.46 17.69
N VAL A 5 0.03 4.42 17.01
CA VAL A 5 -0.03 4.42 15.55
C VAL A 5 -1.03 5.54 15.23
N ASP A 6 -0.52 6.75 14.97
CA ASP A 6 -1.34 7.88 14.56
C ASP A 6 -2.08 7.47 13.28
N GLN A 7 -3.38 7.72 13.22
CA GLN A 7 -4.14 7.39 12.02
C GLN A 7 -3.60 8.19 10.84
N LEU A 8 -3.51 7.55 9.68
CA LEU A 8 -3.20 8.21 8.40
C LEU A 8 -4.10 9.43 8.23
N GLY A 9 -3.46 10.58 7.97
CA GLY A 9 -4.11 11.89 7.91
C GLY A 9 -4.54 12.29 6.51
N ASP A 10 -4.87 13.56 6.33
CA ASP A 10 -5.20 14.16 5.02
C ASP A 10 -3.96 14.76 4.32
N ASP A 11 -2.78 14.60 4.93
CA ASP A 11 -1.50 14.91 4.30
C ASP A 11 -0.97 13.64 3.61
N PHE A 12 -1.31 13.52 2.34
CA PHE A 12 -1.02 12.32 1.55
C PHE A 12 0.47 12.17 1.22
N GLU A 13 1.22 13.28 1.19
CA GLU A 13 2.67 13.24 1.03
C GLU A 13 3.30 12.67 2.30
N GLU A 14 2.87 13.12 3.49
CA GLU A 14 3.31 12.55 4.77
C GLU A 14 2.94 11.06 4.90
N ASN A 15 1.72 10.66 4.51
CA ASN A 15 1.30 9.26 4.53
C ASN A 15 2.15 8.38 3.61
N TYR A 16 2.61 8.92 2.47
CA TYR A 16 3.51 8.23 1.54
C TYR A 16 4.91 8.05 2.12
N ASP A 17 5.46 9.11 2.75
CA ASP A 17 6.74 9.01 3.46
C ASP A 17 6.68 7.97 4.59
N ILE A 18 5.61 8.01 5.40
CA ILE A 18 5.36 7.00 6.45
C ILE A 18 5.33 5.61 5.84
N PHE A 19 4.72 5.43 4.65
CA PHE A 19 4.64 4.12 4.02
C PHE A 19 6.03 3.53 3.76
N ILE A 20 6.91 4.31 3.15
CA ILE A 20 8.26 3.87 2.79
C ILE A 20 9.09 3.63 4.05
N GLU A 21 9.04 4.54 5.03
CA GLU A 21 9.77 4.41 6.28
C GLU A 21 9.36 3.16 7.07
N ASP A 22 8.05 2.93 7.24
CA ASP A 22 7.53 1.76 7.96
C ASP A 22 7.77 0.47 7.18
N ALA A 23 7.63 0.48 5.85
CA ALA A 23 7.91 -0.69 5.01
C ALA A 23 9.38 -1.11 5.13
N LEU A 24 10.32 -0.16 5.09
CA LEU A 24 11.75 -0.42 5.28
C LEU A 24 12.08 -0.87 6.70
N ALA A 25 11.47 -0.25 7.72
CA ALA A 25 11.71 -0.57 9.12
C ALA A 25 11.18 -1.96 9.51
N THR A 26 10.03 -2.37 8.96
CA THR A 26 9.38 -3.65 9.27
C THR A 26 9.76 -4.76 8.29
N GLY A 27 10.19 -4.40 7.08
CA GLY A 27 10.46 -5.33 5.98
C GLY A 27 9.19 -5.94 5.38
N CYS A 28 8.03 -5.31 5.57
CA CYS A 28 6.77 -5.80 5.01
C CYS A 28 5.74 -4.66 4.81
N VAL A 29 4.76 -4.95 3.95
CA VAL A 29 3.56 -4.15 3.73
C VAL A 29 2.34 -5.05 3.88
N TRP A 30 1.14 -4.47 3.85
CA TRP A 30 -0.11 -5.18 4.03
C TRP A 30 -1.08 -4.84 2.89
N GLY A 31 -1.52 -5.88 2.19
CA GLY A 31 -2.67 -5.81 1.30
C GLY A 31 -3.90 -6.43 1.95
N LEU A 32 -5.03 -6.39 1.25
CA LEU A 32 -6.25 -7.07 1.65
C LEU A 32 -6.53 -8.23 0.69
N GLU A 33 -6.77 -9.42 1.24
CA GLU A 33 -7.09 -10.63 0.46
C GLU A 33 -8.32 -11.34 1.05
N ASN A 34 -9.12 -11.98 0.20
CA ASN A 34 -10.17 -12.92 0.59
C ASN A 34 -10.16 -14.16 -0.32
N GLU A 35 -11.18 -15.02 -0.23
CA GLU A 35 -11.29 -16.23 -1.07
C GLU A 35 -11.41 -15.95 -2.58
N GLU A 36 -11.78 -14.73 -2.97
CA GLU A 36 -11.93 -14.29 -4.37
C GLU A 36 -10.65 -13.63 -4.92
N GLY A 37 -9.71 -13.25 -4.04
CA GLY A 37 -8.40 -12.69 -4.40
C GLY A 37 -8.09 -11.39 -3.65
N TRP A 38 -7.21 -10.59 -4.25
CA TRP A 38 -6.76 -9.31 -3.69
C TRP A 38 -7.81 -8.21 -3.89
N ALA A 39 -7.87 -7.28 -2.94
CA ALA A 39 -8.71 -6.10 -3.06
C ALA A 39 -8.17 -5.21 -4.17
N LEU A 40 -9.02 -4.90 -5.15
CA LEU A 40 -8.74 -3.98 -6.24
C LEU A 40 -9.91 -3.01 -6.36
N CYS A 41 -9.62 -1.79 -6.77
CA CYS A 41 -10.63 -0.77 -7.08
C CYS A 41 -10.23 0.02 -8.31
N ALA A 42 -11.19 0.64 -8.99
CA ALA A 42 -10.91 1.44 -10.18
C ALA A 42 -10.15 2.72 -9.81
N SER A 43 -9.18 3.11 -10.65
CA SER A 43 -8.44 4.36 -10.54
C SER A 43 -9.38 5.56 -10.66
N ASN A 44 -9.12 6.60 -9.87
CA ASN A 44 -9.88 7.85 -9.94
C ASN A 44 -9.69 8.59 -11.27
N ASP A 45 -8.53 8.41 -11.92
CA ASP A 45 -8.20 9.07 -13.18
C ASP A 45 -8.65 8.24 -14.40
N ASN A 46 -8.75 6.91 -14.25
CA ASN A 46 -9.17 6.01 -15.33
C ASN A 46 -9.86 4.73 -14.82
N ASP A 47 -11.18 4.63 -15.03
CA ASP A 47 -11.99 3.47 -14.64
C ASP A 47 -11.55 2.13 -15.28
N ASP A 48 -10.75 2.16 -16.37
CA ASP A 48 -10.21 0.96 -17.02
C ASP A 48 -8.90 0.46 -16.38
N VAL A 49 -8.38 1.16 -15.37
CA VAL A 49 -7.14 0.83 -14.65
C VAL A 49 -7.48 0.46 -13.21
N ASP A 50 -7.00 -0.71 -12.78
CA ASP A 50 -7.18 -1.16 -11.40
C ASP A 50 -6.08 -0.60 -10.50
N VAL A 51 -6.43 -0.38 -9.23
CA VAL A 51 -5.55 0.07 -8.16
C VAL A 51 -5.61 -0.93 -7.02
N MET A 52 -4.45 -1.43 -6.60
CA MET A 52 -4.30 -2.27 -5.42
C MET A 52 -3.88 -1.41 -4.22
N PRO A 53 -4.72 -1.28 -3.18
CA PRO A 53 -4.35 -0.54 -1.99
C PRO A 53 -3.39 -1.35 -1.11
N LEU A 54 -2.32 -0.71 -0.67
CA LEU A 54 -1.31 -1.25 0.23
C LEU A 54 -1.09 -0.30 1.40
N TRP A 55 -0.96 -0.87 2.59
CA TRP A 55 -0.68 -0.15 3.82
C TRP A 55 0.62 -0.61 4.45
N SER A 56 1.22 0.29 5.20
CA SER A 56 2.48 0.06 5.93
C SER A 56 2.31 -0.47 7.34
N GLN A 57 1.07 -0.66 7.80
CA GLN A 57 0.76 -1.33 9.07
C GLN A 57 -0.51 -2.16 8.93
N PRO A 58 -0.62 -3.30 9.66
CA PRO A 58 -1.81 -4.14 9.61
C PRO A 58 -3.04 -3.43 10.16
N GLU A 59 -2.88 -2.53 11.13
CA GLU A 59 -3.98 -1.76 11.71
C GLU A 59 -4.63 -0.81 10.70
N TYR A 60 -3.84 -0.21 9.81
CA TYR A 60 -4.36 0.65 8.74
C TYR A 60 -5.20 -0.15 7.76
N ALA A 61 -4.67 -1.26 7.22
CA ALA A 61 -5.41 -2.15 6.33
C ALA A 61 -6.71 -2.68 6.98
N LYS A 62 -6.62 -3.08 8.26
CA LYS A 62 -7.77 -3.62 9.00
C LYS A 62 -8.91 -2.63 9.18
N ALA A 63 -8.62 -1.33 9.22
CA ALA A 63 -9.65 -0.30 9.32
C ALA A 63 -10.61 -0.33 8.12
N HIS A 64 -10.14 -0.84 6.97
CA HIS A 64 -10.89 -0.92 5.72
C HIS A 64 -11.62 -2.25 5.51
N CYS A 65 -11.46 -3.24 6.41
CA CYS A 65 -12.22 -4.50 6.39
C CYS A 65 -13.69 -4.30 6.84
N VAL A 66 -14.40 -3.41 6.17
CA VAL A 66 -15.79 -3.02 6.45
C VAL A 66 -16.59 -2.98 5.15
N GLU A 67 -17.92 -2.99 5.26
CA GLU A 67 -18.83 -2.91 4.10
C GLU A 67 -18.48 -3.91 2.98
N GLU A 68 -18.03 -3.42 1.82
CA GLU A 68 -17.66 -4.23 0.65
C GLU A 68 -16.43 -5.10 0.91
N TRP A 69 -15.52 -4.65 1.77
CA TRP A 69 -14.31 -5.39 2.13
C TRP A 69 -14.42 -6.12 3.47
N SER A 70 -15.64 -6.31 3.97
CA SER A 70 -15.89 -6.98 5.26
C SER A 70 -15.47 -8.46 5.31
N SER A 71 -15.28 -9.10 4.15
CA SER A 71 -14.76 -10.47 4.02
C SER A 71 -13.25 -10.54 3.82
N TYR A 72 -12.58 -9.40 3.61
CA TYR A 72 -11.15 -9.34 3.39
C TYR A 72 -10.40 -9.30 4.72
N GLU A 73 -9.21 -9.86 4.73
CA GLU A 73 -8.29 -9.83 5.87
C GLU A 73 -6.96 -9.19 5.46
N PRO A 74 -6.28 -8.45 6.36
CA PRO A 74 -4.94 -7.96 6.11
C PRO A 74 -3.95 -9.11 5.97
N VAL A 75 -3.27 -9.18 4.82
CA VAL A 75 -2.25 -10.17 4.53
C VAL A 75 -0.91 -9.45 4.37
N PRO A 76 0.13 -9.86 5.14
CA PRO A 76 1.45 -9.29 5.00
C PRO A 76 2.10 -9.76 3.69
N ILE A 77 2.67 -8.83 2.96
CA ILE A 77 3.53 -9.05 1.79
C ILE A 77 4.94 -8.64 2.21
N SER A 78 5.93 -9.51 2.03
CA SER A 78 7.30 -9.13 2.37
C SER A 78 7.78 -8.01 1.45
N LEU A 79 8.58 -7.08 1.98
CA LEU A 79 9.07 -5.97 1.15
C LEU A 79 9.95 -6.47 0.00
N GLU A 80 10.76 -7.51 0.24
CA GLU A 80 11.56 -8.16 -0.80
C GLU A 80 10.68 -8.69 -1.94
N GLU A 81 9.64 -9.47 -1.60
CA GLU A 81 8.68 -9.99 -2.59
C GLU A 81 7.92 -8.85 -3.30
N LEU A 82 7.54 -7.80 -2.55
CA LEU A 82 6.88 -6.64 -3.13
C LEU A 82 7.73 -6.02 -4.25
N LEU A 83 9.00 -5.74 -3.96
CA LEU A 83 9.91 -5.07 -4.88
C LEU A 83 10.33 -5.96 -6.06
N ASP A 84 10.61 -7.24 -5.81
CA ASP A 84 11.18 -8.14 -6.83
C ASP A 84 10.13 -8.81 -7.73
N ASP A 85 8.94 -9.11 -7.19
CA ASP A 85 7.91 -9.89 -7.89
C ASP A 85 6.63 -9.08 -8.14
N TRP A 86 6.10 -8.38 -7.11
CA TRP A 86 4.79 -7.73 -7.22
C TRP A 86 4.82 -6.46 -8.05
N LEU A 87 5.65 -5.47 -7.71
CA LEU A 87 5.67 -4.19 -8.44
C LEU A 87 6.00 -4.37 -9.92
N PRO A 88 6.98 -5.21 -10.32
CA PRO A 88 7.20 -5.49 -11.73
C PRO A 88 6.01 -6.14 -12.41
N GLY A 89 5.35 -7.12 -11.76
CA GLY A 89 4.16 -7.79 -12.29
C GLY A 89 2.97 -6.85 -12.44
N MET A 90 2.71 -6.03 -11.42
CA MET A 90 1.64 -5.02 -11.43
C MET A 90 1.85 -4.00 -12.56
N HIS A 91 3.09 -3.60 -12.83
CA HIS A 91 3.39 -2.73 -13.96
C HIS A 91 3.09 -3.41 -15.30
N GLU A 92 3.44 -4.69 -15.46
CA GLU A 92 3.10 -5.45 -16.68
C GLU A 92 1.59 -5.61 -16.88
N ASP A 93 0.84 -5.77 -15.79
CA ASP A 93 -0.63 -5.91 -15.77
C ASP A 93 -1.37 -4.56 -15.80
N VAL A 94 -0.66 -3.42 -15.78
CA VAL A 94 -1.23 -2.06 -15.78
C VAL A 94 -2.11 -1.83 -14.54
N ILE A 95 -1.60 -2.23 -13.37
CA ILE A 95 -2.24 -2.02 -12.06
C ILE A 95 -1.41 -1.01 -11.27
N LEU A 96 -2.07 0.00 -10.70
CA LEU A 96 -1.44 1.01 -9.85
C LEU A 96 -1.43 0.59 -8.38
N VAL A 97 -0.60 1.27 -7.58
CA VAL A 97 -0.53 1.07 -6.13
C VAL A 97 -1.19 2.24 -5.41
N GLY A 98 -2.17 1.94 -4.56
CA GLY A 98 -2.77 2.90 -3.64
C GLY A 98 -2.02 2.91 -2.31
N VAL A 99 -1.19 3.92 -2.06
CA VAL A 99 -0.23 3.89 -0.94
C VAL A 99 -0.81 4.56 0.30
N ASN A 100 -0.91 3.84 1.42
CA ASN A 100 -1.32 4.36 2.73
C ASN A 100 -2.55 5.29 2.64
N TRP A 101 -3.62 4.80 2.02
CA TRP A 101 -4.86 5.54 1.96
C TRP A 101 -5.43 5.74 3.36
N ASN A 102 -5.92 6.96 3.60
CA ASN A 102 -6.51 7.33 4.88
C ASN A 102 -7.82 6.56 5.12
N LYS A 103 -8.40 6.71 6.31
CA LYS A 103 -9.67 6.04 6.69
C LYS A 103 -10.85 6.28 5.72
N ASP A 104 -10.79 7.37 4.96
CA ASP A 104 -11.82 7.81 4.01
C ASP A 104 -11.53 7.31 2.59
N MET A 105 -10.53 6.41 2.42
CA MET A 105 -10.09 5.82 1.15
C MET A 105 -9.46 6.85 0.19
N GLU A 106 -8.82 7.87 0.74
CA GLU A 106 -8.14 8.92 -0.02
C GLU A 106 -6.63 8.80 0.10
N GLY A 107 -5.94 8.99 -1.01
CA GLY A 107 -4.48 9.03 -1.08
C GLY A 107 -3.98 8.94 -2.52
N PRO A 108 -2.66 8.84 -2.71
CA PRO A 108 -2.07 8.81 -4.03
C PRO A 108 -2.24 7.44 -4.69
N GLU A 109 -2.37 7.46 -6.02
CA GLU A 109 -2.25 6.31 -6.91
C GLU A 109 -0.89 6.42 -7.60
N VAL A 110 -0.05 5.40 -7.45
CA VAL A 110 1.36 5.47 -7.83
C VAL A 110 1.70 4.35 -8.80
N GLU A 111 2.51 4.67 -9.81
CA GLU A 111 3.06 3.67 -10.72
C GLU A 111 3.97 2.71 -9.94
N PRO A 112 3.83 1.38 -10.12
CA PRO A 112 4.59 0.41 -9.34
C PRO A 112 6.11 0.59 -9.43
N LEU A 113 6.62 0.97 -10.60
CA LEU A 113 8.05 1.19 -10.81
C LEU A 113 8.56 2.49 -10.18
N ASP A 114 7.71 3.51 -10.06
CA ASP A 114 8.06 4.75 -9.37
C ASP A 114 8.18 4.47 -7.86
N LEU A 115 7.24 3.70 -7.29
CA LEU A 115 7.31 3.26 -5.89
C LEU A 115 8.57 2.44 -5.61
N LEU A 116 8.93 1.52 -6.52
CA LEU A 116 10.16 0.74 -6.42
C LEU A 116 11.40 1.65 -6.37
N GLU A 117 11.49 2.61 -7.31
CA GLU A 117 12.60 3.55 -7.36
C GLU A 117 12.70 4.41 -6.09
N ASP A 118 11.57 4.85 -5.55
CA ASP A 118 11.53 5.63 -4.33
C ASP A 118 11.99 4.82 -3.11
N VAL A 119 11.50 3.59 -2.93
CA VAL A 119 11.94 2.72 -1.83
C VAL A 119 13.45 2.47 -1.90
N ASP A 120 14.00 2.22 -3.09
CA ASP A 120 15.44 2.03 -3.30
C ASP A 120 16.25 3.28 -2.92
N LYS A 121 15.77 4.48 -3.26
CA LYS A 121 16.42 5.75 -2.88
C LYS A 121 16.44 5.92 -1.37
N TYR A 122 15.28 5.76 -0.71
CA TYR A 122 15.17 5.89 0.74
C TYR A 122 16.05 4.87 1.47
N ALA A 123 16.10 3.63 1.00
CA ALA A 123 16.97 2.60 1.56
C ALA A 123 18.46 2.97 1.44
N ALA A 124 18.87 3.58 0.33
CA ALA A 124 20.25 4.01 0.10
C ALA A 124 20.65 5.25 0.94
N GLU A 125 19.70 6.11 1.30
CA GLU A 125 19.93 7.28 2.15
C GLU A 125 19.95 6.96 3.66
N ALA A 126 19.42 5.80 4.05
CA ALA A 126 19.36 5.36 5.45
C ALA A 126 20.64 4.66 5.98
N ASP A 127 21.63 4.38 5.12
CA ASP A 127 22.95 3.77 5.45
C ASP A 127 24.05 4.82 5.69
#